data_AF-A0A7J3XFN1-F1
#
_entry.id   AF-A0A7J3XFN1-F1
#
_cell.length_a   1.000
_cell.length_b   1.000
_cell.length_c   1.000
_cell.angle_alpha   90.00
_cell.angle_beta   90.00
_cell.angle_gamma   90.00
#
_symmetry.space_group_name_H-M   'P 1'
#
loop_
_entity.id
_entity.type
_entity.pdbx_description
1 polymer ?
#
loop_
_entity_poly.entity_id
_entity_poly.type
_entity_poly.pdbx_seq_one_letter_code
_entity_poly.pdbx_strand_id
1 'polypeptide(L)'
;MAVARTQRLTPYLMVTAFTALLGVLLSAQLAALSVVLLSVALLMRYYAELCYYVLQRLRVSPSARASTERDDVVVELEVANPTVVPVVVAEFSLRYSEALRLSGGSRAGVLVVPPRGRVRLRFTFRGR
;
A
#
# COMPACT_ATOMS: atom_id res chain seq x y z
N MET A 1 1.00 13.36 3.79
CA MET A 1 0.51 11.98 4.06
C MET A 1 1.55 11.27 4.91
N ALA A 2 1.19 10.81 6.10
CA ALA A 2 2.09 9.99 6.91
C ALA A 2 1.96 8.54 6.46
N VAL A 3 2.98 7.98 5.82
CA VAL A 3 3.05 6.55 5.50
C VAL A 3 3.67 5.86 6.71
N ALA A 4 2.87 5.13 7.48
CA ALA A 4 3.36 4.38 8.64
C ALA A 4 3.76 2.97 8.22
N ARG A 5 4.99 2.57 8.55
CA ARG A 5 5.48 1.23 8.29
C ARG A 5 4.90 0.24 9.30
N THR A 6 4.24 -0.82 8.83
CA THR A 6 3.77 -1.89 9.72
C THR A 6 4.97 -2.66 10.30
N GLN A 7 5.09 -2.69 11.63
CA GLN A 7 6.15 -3.43 12.33
C GLN A 7 5.91 -4.96 12.37
N ARG A 8 4.76 -5.43 11.88
CA ARG A 8 4.34 -6.82 11.94
C ARG A 8 5.28 -7.78 11.20
N LEU A 9 6.01 -7.32 10.19
CA LEU A 9 6.95 -8.17 9.43
C LEU A 9 8.18 -8.57 10.27
N THR A 10 8.60 -7.73 11.21
CA THR A 10 9.82 -7.94 12.02
C THR A 10 9.76 -9.20 12.89
N PRO A 11 8.69 -9.48 13.68
CA PRO A 11 8.62 -10.71 14.45
C PRO A 11 8.59 -11.96 13.58
N TYR A 12 7.94 -11.92 12.41
CA TYR A 12 7.99 -13.04 11.46
C TYR A 12 9.42 -13.32 11.01
N LEU A 13 10.17 -12.29 10.61
CA LEU A 13 11.58 -12.46 10.22
C LEU A 13 12.44 -13.05 11.35
N MET A 14 12.22 -12.63 12.60
CA MET A 14 12.94 -13.17 13.76
C MET A 14 12.63 -14.65 14.00
N VAL A 15 11.36 -15.05 13.94
CA VAL A 15 10.95 -16.46 14.09
C VAL A 15 11.50 -17.33 12.95
N THR A 16 11.45 -16.84 11.71
CA THR A 16 12.01 -17.56 10.56
C THR A 16 13.53 -17.71 10.67
N ALA A 17 14.24 -16.68 11.14
CA ALA A 17 15.68 -16.76 11.36
C ALA A 17 16.04 -17.76 12.48
N PHE A 18 15.29 -17.76 13.57
CA PHE A 18 15.49 -18.68 14.70
C PHE A 18 15.23 -20.14 14.31
N THR A 19 14.14 -20.40 13.58
CA THR A 19 13.82 -21.75 13.08
C THR A 19 14.86 -22.24 12.06
N ALA A 20 15.33 -21.37 11.17
CA ALA A 20 16.42 -21.70 10.25
C ALA A 20 17.72 -22.06 10.99
N LEU A 21 18.09 -21.29 12.03
CA LEU A 21 19.25 -21.56 12.87
C LEU A 21 19.17 -22.93 13.55
N LEU A 22 18.01 -23.24 14.17
CA LEU A 22 17.75 -24.55 14.78
C LEU A 22 17.85 -25.69 13.76
N GLY A 23 17.28 -25.50 12.56
CA GLY A 23 17.35 -26.49 11.49
C GLY A 23 18.79 -26.82 11.08
N VAL A 24 19.65 -25.81 10.96
CA VAL A 24 21.08 -25.99 10.63
C VAL A 24 21.82 -26.72 11.76
N LEU A 25 21.53 -26.40 13.02
CA LEU A 25 22.16 -27.02 14.19
C LEU A 25 21.76 -28.49 14.39
N LEU A 26 20.51 -28.84 14.06
CA LEU A 26 19.95 -30.18 14.32
C LEU A 26 20.30 -31.20 13.22
N SER A 27 20.44 -30.78 11.96
CA SER A 27 20.79 -31.70 10.88
C SER A 27 21.35 -30.97 9.64
N ALA A 28 22.47 -31.47 9.11
CA ALA A 28 23.03 -31.01 7.84
C ALA A 28 22.06 -31.19 6.65
N GLN A 29 21.12 -32.13 6.71
CA GLN A 29 20.11 -32.31 5.67
C GLN A 29 19.06 -31.18 5.64
N LEU A 30 18.84 -30.51 6.78
CA LEU A 30 17.90 -29.39 6.90
C LEU A 30 18.54 -28.05 6.54
N ALA A 31 19.87 -27.99 6.40
CA ALA A 31 20.60 -26.76 6.12
C ALA A 31 20.14 -26.10 4.81
N ALA A 32 19.90 -26.87 3.75
CA ALA A 32 19.39 -26.35 2.49
C ALA A 32 18.02 -25.67 2.65
N LEU A 33 17.13 -26.26 3.43
CA LEU A 33 15.77 -25.75 3.68
C LEU A 33 15.82 -24.46 4.52
N SER A 34 16.71 -24.41 5.51
CA SER A 34 17.00 -23.20 6.29
C SER A 34 17.53 -22.05 5.42
N VAL A 35 18.42 -22.33 4.47
CA VAL A 35 18.93 -21.32 3.52
C VAL A 35 17.82 -20.79 2.62
N VAL A 36 16.93 -21.65 2.14
CA VAL A 36 15.77 -21.23 1.32
C VAL A 36 14.83 -20.35 2.14
N LEU A 37 14.49 -20.75 3.37
CA LEU A 37 13.63 -19.96 4.27
C LEU A 37 14.21 -18.58 4.56
N LEU A 38 15.51 -18.50 4.86
CA LEU A 38 16.22 -17.23 5.06
C LEU A 38 16.21 -16.38 3.80
N SER A 39 16.44 -16.97 2.62
CA SER A 39 16.44 -16.25 1.35
C SER A 39 15.07 -15.64 1.04
N VAL A 40 14.00 -16.40 1.23
CA VAL A 40 12.62 -15.92 1.05
C VAL A 40 12.29 -14.79 2.03
N ALA A 41 12.68 -14.94 3.30
CA ALA A 41 12.50 -13.91 4.31
C ALA A 41 13.20 -12.60 3.93
N LEU A 42 14.44 -12.69 3.42
CA LEU A 42 15.24 -11.55 3.00
C LEU A 42 14.66 -10.87 1.75
N LEU A 43 14.19 -11.65 0.78
CA LEU A 43 13.48 -11.17 -0.40
C LEU A 43 12.20 -10.41 -0.03
N MET A 44 11.39 -10.96 0.89
CA MET A 44 10.17 -10.30 1.37
C MET A 44 10.48 -8.97 2.08
N ARG A 45 11.56 -8.92 2.87
CA ARG A 45 12.01 -7.67 3.52
C ARG A 45 12.43 -6.64 2.48
N TYR A 46 13.24 -7.04 1.50
CA TYR A 46 13.69 -6.16 0.43
C TYR A 46 12.52 -5.62 -0.38
N TYR A 47 11.57 -6.48 -0.76
CA TYR A 47 10.35 -6.09 -1.45
C TYR A 47 9.53 -5.07 -0.64
N ALA A 48 9.37 -5.30 0.67
CA ALA A 48 8.66 -4.36 1.54
C ALA A 48 9.35 -2.99 1.64
N GLU A 49 10.69 -2.93 1.72
CA GLU A 49 11.44 -1.66 1.66
C GLU A 49 11.20 -0.94 0.32
N LEU A 50 11.21 -1.69 -0.78
CA LEU A 50 11.00 -1.15 -2.12
C LEU A 50 9.58 -0.58 -2.28
N CYS A 51 8.56 -1.30 -1.81
CA CYS A 51 7.19 -0.80 -1.76
C CYS A 51 7.07 0.47 -0.92
N TYR A 52 7.73 0.51 0.25
CA TYR A 52 7.71 1.69 1.13
C TYR A 52 8.39 2.90 0.47
N TYR A 53 9.53 2.69 -0.17
CA TYR A 53 10.23 3.72 -0.94
C TYR A 53 9.36 4.30 -2.04
N VAL A 54 8.59 3.47 -2.76
CA VAL A 54 7.66 3.96 -3.78
C VAL A 54 6.46 4.67 -3.18
N LEU A 55 5.88 4.13 -2.10
CA LEU A 55 4.79 4.78 -1.36
C LEU A 55 5.16 6.21 -0.94
N GLN A 56 6.41 6.42 -0.47
CA GLN A 56 6.92 7.75 -0.12
C GLN A 56 7.04 8.71 -1.32
N ARG A 57 7.17 8.17 -2.53
CA ARG A 57 7.33 8.93 -3.78
C ARG A 57 6.05 9.06 -4.59
N LEU A 58 4.95 8.42 -4.16
CA LEU A 58 3.65 8.58 -4.78
C LEU A 58 3.24 10.06 -4.73
N ARG A 59 2.77 10.56 -5.86
CA ARG A 59 2.21 11.90 -5.96
C ARG A 59 0.70 11.79 -5.94
N VAL A 60 0.06 12.46 -5.00
CA VAL A 60 -1.40 12.56 -4.92
C VAL A 60 -1.77 13.99 -5.27
N SER A 61 -2.51 14.16 -6.37
CA SER A 61 -2.98 15.45 -6.86
C SER A 61 -4.50 15.51 -6.69
N PRO A 62 -5.00 16.29 -5.73
CA PRO A 62 -6.44 16.49 -5.57
C PRO A 62 -6.96 17.50 -6.60
N SER A 63 -8.09 17.19 -7.23
CA SER A 63 -8.88 18.13 -8.02
C SER A 63 -10.34 18.05 -7.62
N ALA A 64 -10.89 19.15 -7.11
CA ALA A 64 -12.30 19.26 -6.81
C ALA A 64 -13.00 20.03 -7.93
N ARG A 65 -14.14 19.52 -8.38
CA ARG A 65 -15.06 20.21 -9.30
C ARG A 65 -16.44 20.22 -8.66
N ALA A 66 -16.91 21.40 -8.28
CA ALA A 66 -18.30 21.59 -7.91
C ALA A 66 -19.14 21.53 -9.20
N SER A 67 -20.09 20.60 -9.28
CA SER A 67 -21.07 20.61 -10.35
C SER A 67 -22.27 21.42 -9.88
N THR A 68 -22.60 22.48 -10.61
CA THR A 68 -23.71 23.38 -10.30
C THR A 68 -25.09 22.81 -10.66
N GLU A 69 -25.16 21.67 -11.36
CA GLU A 69 -26.45 21.12 -11.82
C GLU A 69 -27.23 20.32 -10.75
N ARG A 70 -26.59 19.83 -9.68
CA ARG A 70 -27.23 18.88 -8.74
C ARG A 70 -26.84 19.02 -7.26
N ASP A 71 -26.20 20.12 -6.85
CA ASP A 71 -25.53 20.23 -5.54
C ASP A 71 -24.51 19.09 -5.25
N ASP A 72 -24.07 18.42 -6.30
CA ASP A 72 -23.12 17.31 -6.23
C ASP A 72 -21.69 17.89 -6.36
N VAL A 73 -20.90 17.74 -5.30
CA VAL A 73 -19.46 18.06 -5.31
C VAL A 73 -18.70 16.82 -5.75
N VAL A 74 -18.03 16.90 -6.90
CA VAL A 74 -17.19 15.82 -7.41
C VAL A 74 -15.75 16.09 -6.99
N VAL A 75 -15.18 15.16 -6.22
CA VAL A 75 -13.77 15.19 -5.84
C VAL A 75 -13.05 14.08 -6.59
N GLU A 76 -12.08 14.46 -7.40
CA GLU A 76 -11.19 13.55 -8.11
C GLU A 76 -9.81 13.60 -7.44
N LEU A 77 -9.24 12.44 -7.13
CA LEU A 77 -7.87 12.31 -6.65
C LEU A 77 -7.08 11.53 -7.70
N GLU A 78 -6.04 12.16 -8.26
CA GLU A 78 -5.11 11.47 -9.15
C GLU A 78 -3.91 10.99 -8.33
N VAL A 79 -3.71 9.67 -8.29
CA VAL A 79 -2.56 9.02 -7.65
C VAL A 79 -1.61 8.58 -8.74
N ALA A 80 -0.43 9.19 -8.79
CA ALA A 80 0.60 8.89 -9.77
C ALA A 80 1.80 8.20 -9.12
N ASN A 81 2.25 7.12 -9.74
CA ASN A 81 3.51 6.48 -9.40
C ASN A 81 4.60 6.92 -10.38
N PRO A 82 5.51 7.83 -9.98
CA PRO A 82 6.58 8.28 -10.87
C PRO A 82 7.71 7.24 -11.03
N THR A 83 7.72 6.15 -10.26
CA THR A 83 8.81 5.17 -10.29
C THR A 83 8.63 4.12 -11.38
N VAL A 84 9.73 3.45 -11.76
CA VAL A 84 9.76 2.39 -12.78
C VAL A 84 9.39 1.02 -12.20
N VAL A 85 9.50 0.87 -10.87
CA VAL A 85 9.28 -0.37 -10.13
C VAL A 85 8.98 -0.01 -8.67
N PRO A 86 8.18 -0.80 -7.92
CA PRO A 86 7.27 -1.86 -8.34
C PRO A 86 5.84 -1.34 -8.51
N VAL A 87 4.91 -2.24 -8.91
CA VAL A 87 3.47 -2.01 -8.77
C VAL A 87 3.17 -1.83 -7.28
N VAL A 88 2.51 -0.72 -6.92
CA VAL A 88 2.14 -0.45 -5.54
C VAL A 88 0.72 -0.94 -5.32
N VAL A 89 0.55 -1.84 -4.35
CA VAL A 89 -0.76 -2.18 -3.80
C VAL A 89 -0.90 -1.41 -2.49
N ALA A 90 -1.83 -0.45 -2.45
CA ALA A 90 -2.04 0.42 -1.31
C ALA A 90 -3.50 0.42 -0.90
N GLU A 91 -3.76 0.33 0.40
CA GLU A 91 -5.08 0.63 0.93
C GLU A 91 -5.26 2.14 1.01
N PHE A 92 -6.45 2.61 0.63
CA PHE A 92 -6.83 4.00 0.83
C PHE A 92 -8.06 4.09 1.73
N SER A 93 -8.11 5.16 2.50
CA SER A 93 -9.29 5.53 3.29
C SER A 93 -9.52 7.03 3.15
N LEU A 94 -10.73 7.42 2.79
CA LEU A 94 -11.13 8.81 2.67
C LEU A 94 -11.79 9.27 3.97
N ARG A 95 -11.26 10.36 4.53
CA ARG A 95 -11.87 11.09 5.64
C ARG A 95 -12.47 12.38 5.08
N TYR A 96 -13.75 12.61 5.35
CA TYR A 96 -14.49 13.78 4.91
C TYR A 96 -15.40 14.27 6.05
N SER A 97 -15.84 15.54 5.97
CA SER A 97 -16.70 16.16 6.97
C SER A 97 -18.07 15.46 7.05
N GLU A 98 -18.66 15.39 8.24
CA GLU A 98 -20.01 14.84 8.44
C GLU A 98 -21.12 15.65 7.74
N ALA A 99 -20.82 16.90 7.36
CA ALA A 99 -21.70 17.75 6.57
C ALA A 99 -21.83 17.29 5.09
N LEU A 100 -20.95 16.38 4.64
CA LEU A 100 -20.98 15.82 3.30
C LEU A 100 -21.47 14.37 3.34
N ARG A 101 -22.43 14.03 2.49
CA ARG A 101 -22.87 12.66 2.28
C ARG A 101 -22.23 12.10 1.03
N LEU A 102 -21.44 11.02 1.16
CA LEU A 102 -20.92 10.31 0.00
C LEU A 102 -22.10 9.68 -0.78
N SER A 103 -22.33 10.17 -2.00
CA SER A 103 -23.38 9.70 -2.91
C SER A 103 -22.83 8.75 -3.98
N GLY A 104 -21.53 8.84 -4.29
CA GLY A 104 -20.86 7.98 -5.26
C GLY A 104 -19.38 7.74 -4.92
N GLY A 105 -18.91 6.53 -5.20
CA GLY A 105 -17.56 6.06 -4.87
C GLY A 105 -17.51 5.20 -3.59
N SER A 106 -16.29 4.87 -3.15
CA SER A 106 -16.07 4.08 -1.92
C SER A 106 -15.24 4.85 -0.90
N ARG A 107 -15.62 4.78 0.38
CA ARG A 107 -14.86 5.41 1.47
C ARG A 107 -13.49 4.76 1.68
N ALA A 108 -13.36 3.47 1.42
CA ALA A 108 -12.10 2.74 1.55
C ALA A 108 -11.99 1.66 0.48
N GLY A 109 -10.76 1.27 0.15
CA GLY A 109 -10.52 0.23 -0.82
C GLY A 109 -9.05 -0.05 -1.04
N VAL A 110 -8.78 -0.99 -1.94
CA VAL A 110 -7.44 -1.33 -2.38
C VAL A 110 -7.20 -0.70 -3.74
N LEU A 111 -6.07 -0.04 -3.88
CA LEU A 111 -5.61 0.61 -5.09
C LEU A 111 -4.35 -0.09 -5.59
N VAL A 112 -4.32 -0.41 -6.89
CA VAL A 112 -3.13 -0.90 -7.58
C VAL A 112 -2.61 0.19 -8.50
N VAL A 113 -1.42 0.72 -8.22
CA VAL A 113 -0.79 1.78 -9.02
C VAL A 113 0.38 1.21 -9.82
N PRO A 114 0.26 1.08 -11.15
CA PRO A 114 1.34 0.56 -11.97
C PRO A 114 2.53 1.53 -12.05
N PRO A 115 3.74 1.05 -12.34
CA PRO A 115 4.92 1.91 -12.52
C PRO A 115 4.70 2.92 -13.65
N ARG A 116 5.12 4.17 -13.44
CA ARG A 116 4.85 5.33 -14.32
C ARG A 116 3.37 5.57 -14.62
N GLY A 117 2.48 4.87 -13.93
CA GLY A 117 1.05 4.92 -14.13
C GLY A 117 0.37 5.96 -13.25
N ARG A 118 -0.89 6.22 -13.60
CA ARG A 118 -1.76 7.10 -12.84
C ARG A 118 -3.11 6.44 -12.67
N VAL A 119 -3.67 6.53 -11.49
CA VAL A 119 -5.02 6.06 -11.20
C VAL A 119 -5.84 7.23 -10.68
N ARG A 120 -7.06 7.36 -11.20
CA ARG A 120 -8.01 8.37 -10.76
C ARG A 120 -9.05 7.75 -9.87
N LEU A 121 -9.18 8.28 -8.67
CA LEU A 121 -10.26 7.97 -7.74
C LEU A 121 -11.29 9.10 -7.85
N ARG A 122 -12.57 8.76 -8.07
CA ARG A 122 -13.66 9.72 -8.17
C ARG A 122 -14.64 9.49 -7.03
N PHE A 123 -14.92 10.56 -6.29
CA PHE A 123 -15.88 10.59 -5.20
C PHE A 123 -16.92 11.65 -5.51
N THR A 124 -18.17 11.35 -5.21
CA THR A 124 -19.28 12.29 -5.37
C THR A 124 -19.93 12.48 -4.02
N PHE A 125 -20.10 13.74 -3.64
CA PHE A 125 -20.67 14.15 -2.37
C PHE A 125 -21.90 15.01 -2.59
N ARG A 126 -22.90 14.84 -1.74
CA ARG A 126 -24.04 15.75 -1.60
C ARG A 126 -23.92 16.53 -0.30
N GLY A 127 -24.29 17.81 -0.35
CA GLY A 127 -24.58 18.57 0.87
C GLY A 127 -25.72 17.92 1.64
N ARG A 128 -25.65 17.99 2.96
CA ARG A 128 -26.78 17.70 3.86
C ARG A 128 -27.58 18.95 4.14
#